data_AF-A0A699WMJ1-F1
#
_entry.id   AF-A0A699WMJ1-F1
#
_cell.length_a   1.000
_cell.length_b   1.000
_cell.length_c   1.000
_cell.angle_alpha   90.00
_cell.angle_beta   90.00
_cell.angle_gamma   90.00
#
_symmetry.space_group_name_H-M   'P 1'
#
loop_
_entity.id
_entity.type
_entity.pdbx_description
1 polymer ?
#
loop_
_entity_poly.entity_id
_entity_poly.type
_entity_poly.pdbx_seq_one_letter_code
_entity_poly.pdbx_strand_id
1 'polypeptide(L)'
;YGDVLKNKARLVANGYRQEEGIDFKESFTLVACIETIRIFIANAASKNMTIYQMDVKTSFLNGELKEEFYVSQPDGFVDLDHPTHVYRLKKARYGLKQAPWA
;
A
#
# COMPACT_ATOMS: atom_id res chain seq x y z
N TYR A 1 7.96 -28.59 -24.08
CA TYR A 1 7.02 -27.46 -23.99
C TYR A 1 6.77 -27.19 -22.52
N GLY A 2 7.05 -25.98 -22.05
CA GLY A 2 6.85 -25.61 -20.65
C GLY A 2 5.46 -25.01 -20.46
N ASP A 3 4.62 -25.63 -19.65
CA ASP A 3 3.31 -25.09 -19.30
C ASP A 3 3.45 -23.84 -18.42
N VAL A 4 2.69 -22.81 -18.74
CA VAL A 4 2.65 -21.57 -17.95
C VAL A 4 1.91 -21.84 -16.65
N LEU A 5 2.65 -21.95 -15.54
CA LEU A 5 2.12 -22.25 -14.21
C LEU A 5 1.27 -21.12 -13.59
N LYS A 6 1.53 -19.85 -13.93
CA LYS A 6 0.81 -18.71 -13.34
C LYS A 6 1.04 -17.39 -14.10
N ASN A 7 -0.05 -16.69 -14.42
CA ASN A 7 0.01 -15.27 -14.82
C ASN A 7 -0.06 -14.36 -13.57
N LYS A 8 0.86 -13.40 -13.48
CA LYS A 8 0.87 -12.36 -12.44
C LYS A 8 0.54 -11.01 -13.08
N ALA A 9 -0.59 -10.43 -12.71
CA ALA A 9 -0.90 -9.02 -12.98
C ALA A 9 -0.88 -8.24 -11.66
N ARG A 10 -0.40 -7.00 -11.69
CA ARG A 10 -0.36 -6.10 -10.54
C ARG A 10 -1.07 -4.80 -10.89
N LEU A 11 -2.06 -4.43 -10.09
CA LEU A 11 -2.66 -3.09 -10.12
C LEU A 11 -1.92 -2.21 -9.13
N VAL A 12 -1.29 -1.14 -9.63
CA VAL A 12 -0.52 -0.17 -8.85
C VAL A 12 -1.19 1.18 -9.01
N ALA A 13 -1.43 1.88 -7.90
CA ALA A 13 -1.93 3.24 -7.95
C ALA A 13 -0.79 4.21 -8.25
N ASN A 14 -1.03 5.19 -9.13
CA ASN A 14 -0.06 6.24 -9.43
C ASN A 14 -0.07 7.32 -8.35
N GLY A 15 0.42 7.02 -7.15
CA GLY A 15 0.39 7.96 -6.01
C GLY A 15 1.11 9.28 -6.23
N TYR A 16 2.03 9.35 -7.20
CA TYR A 16 2.68 10.62 -7.58
C TYR A 16 1.72 11.62 -8.23
N ARG A 17 0.57 11.16 -8.75
CA ARG A 17 -0.49 12.01 -9.31
C ARG A 17 -1.52 12.44 -8.26
N GLN A 18 -1.37 12.02 -7.00
CA GLN A 18 -2.27 12.43 -5.92
C GLN A 18 -1.94 13.85 -5.45
N GLU A 19 -2.96 14.70 -5.41
CA GLU A 19 -2.88 16.09 -4.96
C GLU A 19 -3.25 16.23 -3.48
N GLU A 20 -2.39 16.92 -2.72
CA GLU A 20 -2.61 17.19 -1.30
C GLU A 20 -3.81 18.15 -1.13
N GLY A 21 -4.71 17.82 -0.19
CA GLY A 21 -5.95 18.55 0.04
C GLY A 21 -7.11 18.16 -0.88
N ILE A 22 -6.85 17.40 -1.95
CA ILE A 22 -7.87 16.85 -2.85
C ILE A 22 -7.98 15.34 -2.65
N ASP A 23 -6.89 14.60 -2.86
CA ASP A 23 -6.85 13.14 -2.80
C ASP A 23 -6.40 12.60 -1.44
N PHE A 24 -5.73 13.42 -0.63
CA PHE A 24 -5.34 13.07 0.74
C PHE A 24 -5.09 14.34 1.57
N LYS A 25 -5.45 14.31 2.86
CA LYS A 25 -5.19 15.42 3.79
C LYS A 25 -3.84 15.37 4.48
N GLU A 26 -3.26 14.19 4.63
CA GLU A 26 -2.02 14.01 5.39
C GLU A 26 -1.21 12.84 4.81
N SER A 27 0.09 13.03 4.67
CA SER A 27 1.03 11.99 4.22
C SER A 27 2.03 11.72 5.33
N PHE A 28 1.95 10.55 5.95
CA PHE A 28 2.91 10.14 6.96
C PHE A 28 3.78 9.00 6.48
N THR A 29 5.07 9.17 6.65
CA THR A 29 6.03 8.09 6.52
C THR A 29 5.99 7.26 7.80
N LEU A 30 5.49 6.02 7.72
CA LEU A 30 5.54 5.02 8.80
C LEU A 30 6.97 4.47 9.03
N VAL A 31 7.99 5.29 8.76
CA VAL A 31 9.37 4.91 9.00
C VAL A 31 9.67 5.27 10.44
N ALA A 32 9.60 4.27 11.32
CA ALA A 32 10.17 4.41 12.66
C ALA A 32 11.62 4.90 12.51
N CYS A 33 11.93 6.05 13.10
CA CYS A 33 13.28 6.59 13.03
C CYS A 33 14.26 5.55 13.60
N ILE A 34 15.45 5.46 12.99
CA ILE A 34 16.51 4.54 13.43
C ILE A 34 16.79 4.72 14.93
N GLU A 35 16.67 5.96 15.43
CA GLU A 35 16.82 6.28 16.86
C GLU A 35 15.76 5.58 17.73
N THR A 36 14.49 5.62 17.34
CA THR A 36 13.39 4.94 18.04
C THR A 36 13.59 3.43 18.05
N ILE A 37 14.03 2.86 16.93
CA ILE A 37 14.33 1.42 16.84
C ILE A 37 15.48 1.06 17.78
N ARG A 38 16.55 1.88 17.84
CA ARG A 38 17.69 1.68 18.74
C ARG A 38 17.26 1.74 20.21
N ILE A 39 16.44 2.71 20.59
CA ILE A 39 15.90 2.82 21.96
C ILE A 39 15.05 1.59 22.30
N PHE A 40 14.19 1.14 21.38
CA PHE A 40 13.37 -0.05 21.57
C PHE A 40 14.22 -1.29 21.81
N ILE A 41 15.24 -1.53 20.96
CA ILE A 41 16.15 -2.66 21.10
C ILE A 41 16.93 -2.60 22.42
N ALA A 42 17.46 -1.43 22.78
CA ALA A 42 18.20 -1.24 24.04
C ALA A 42 17.32 -1.54 25.27
N ASN A 43 16.06 -1.10 25.26
CA ASN A 43 15.11 -1.39 26.35
C ASN A 43 14.69 -2.87 26.38
N ALA A 44 14.55 -3.53 25.24
CA ALA A 44 14.27 -4.96 25.21
C ALA A 44 15.45 -5.77 25.76
N ALA A 45 16.68 -5.40 25.37
CA ALA A 45 17.90 -6.03 25.87
C ALA A 45 18.08 -5.84 27.39
N SER A 46 17.83 -4.64 27.92
CA SER A 46 17.94 -4.38 29.37
C SER A 46 16.93 -5.16 30.21
N LYS A 47 15.79 -5.53 29.61
CA LYS A 47 14.73 -6.31 30.25
C LYS A 47 14.81 -7.81 29.91
N ASN A 48 15.85 -8.24 29.22
CA ASN A 48 16.04 -9.61 28.74
C ASN A 48 14.83 -10.14 27.93
N MET A 49 14.18 -9.25 27.17
CA MET A 49 13.01 -9.57 26.34
C MET A 49 13.45 -10.04 24.96
N THR A 50 12.78 -11.06 24.43
CA THR A 50 12.98 -11.53 23.05
C THR A 50 12.17 -10.67 22.08
N ILE A 51 12.82 -10.19 21.01
CA ILE A 51 12.17 -9.46 19.92
C ILE A 51 11.85 -10.45 18.79
N TYR A 52 10.62 -10.41 18.29
CA TYR A 52 10.20 -11.14 17.10
C TYR A 52 9.93 -10.16 15.96
N GLN A 53 10.44 -10.47 14.77
CA GLN A 53 10.15 -9.71 13.55
C GLN A 53 9.17 -10.51 12.70
N MET A 54 8.09 -9.86 12.27
CA MET A 54 7.11 -10.45 11.35
C MET A 54 6.96 -9.55 10.14
N ASP A 55 7.24 -10.09 8.96
CA ASP A 55 6.97 -9.44 7.68
C ASP A 55 5.69 -10.01 7.07
N VAL A 56 4.66 -9.17 6.97
CA VAL A 56 3.35 -9.56 6.42
C VAL A 56 3.31 -9.15 4.95
N LYS A 57 3.51 -10.13 4.06
CA LYS A 57 3.57 -9.92 2.60
C LYS A 57 2.36 -9.19 1.98
N THR A 58 1.22 -9.15 2.67
CA THR A 58 -0.04 -8.59 2.17
C THR A 58 -0.68 -7.59 3.11
N SER A 59 0.04 -7.06 4.11
CA SER A 59 -0.55 -6.09 5.07
C SER A 59 -1.17 -4.91 4.33
N PHE A 60 -0.40 -4.29 3.44
CA PHE A 60 -0.84 -3.16 2.60
C PHE A 60 -2.00 -3.47 1.65
N LEU A 61 -2.27 -4.74 1.32
CA LEU A 61 -3.29 -5.13 0.33
C LEU A 61 -4.64 -5.46 0.95
N ASN A 62 -4.68 -5.62 2.28
CA ASN A 62 -5.90 -5.98 3.01
C ASN A 62 -6.45 -4.84 3.84
N GLY A 63 -5.73 -3.73 3.90
CA GLY A 63 -6.17 -2.59 4.64
C GLY A 63 -7.42 -1.92 4.11
N GLU A 64 -8.27 -1.49 5.04
CA GLU A 64 -9.46 -0.71 4.73
C GLU A 64 -9.07 0.73 4.39
N LEU A 65 -9.60 1.22 3.28
CA LEU A 65 -9.44 2.62 2.90
C LEU A 65 -10.48 3.45 3.63
N LYS A 66 -10.01 4.42 4.44
CA LYS A 66 -10.88 5.41 5.09
C LYS A 66 -11.46 6.42 4.09
N GLU A 67 -10.76 6.64 2.99
CA GLU A 67 -11.10 7.60 1.93
C GLU A 67 -11.38 6.87 0.62
N GLU A 68 -12.20 7.46 -0.25
CA GLU A 68 -12.47 6.89 -1.57
C GLU A 68 -11.37 7.23 -2.56
N PHE A 69 -10.74 6.20 -3.13
CA PHE A 69 -9.73 6.37 -4.17
C PHE A 69 -10.24 5.87 -5.52
N TYR A 70 -9.96 6.64 -6.56
CA TYR A 70 -10.26 6.29 -7.93
C TYR A 70 -8.96 6.10 -8.72
N VAL A 71 -8.95 5.12 -9.62
CA VAL A 71 -7.83 4.86 -10.54
C VAL A 71 -8.34 4.79 -11.97
N SER A 72 -7.51 5.20 -12.92
CA SER A 72 -7.78 5.00 -14.33
C SER A 72 -7.92 3.51 -14.65
N GLN A 73 -8.66 3.20 -15.70
CA GLN A 73 -8.76 1.83 -16.19
C GLN A 73 -7.37 1.32 -16.59
N PRO A 74 -6.97 0.10 -16.17
CA PRO A 74 -5.69 -0.46 -16.54
C PRO A 74 -5.66 -0.78 -18.04
N ASP A 75 -4.47 -0.64 -18.63
CA ASP A 75 -4.26 -1.00 -20.03
C ASP A 75 -4.65 -2.47 -20.27
N GLY A 76 -5.48 -2.70 -21.29
CA GLY A 76 -6.03 -4.02 -21.60
C GLY A 76 -7.30 -4.41 -20.82
N PHE A 77 -7.78 -3.55 -19.91
CA PHE A 77 -9.03 -3.74 -19.16
C PHE A 77 -9.96 -2.51 -19.27
N VAL A 78 -9.82 -1.74 -20.35
CA VAL A 78 -10.68 -0.59 -20.64
C VAL A 78 -12.02 -1.09 -21.16
N ASP A 79 -13.11 -0.63 -20.56
CA ASP A 79 -14.47 -0.81 -21.03
C ASP A 79 -14.69 0.07 -22.28
N LEU A 80 -15.01 -0.58 -23.41
CA LEU A 80 -15.21 0.08 -24.70
C LEU A 80 -16.48 0.92 -24.74
N ASP A 81 -17.51 0.55 -23.98
CA ASP A 81 -18.76 1.32 -23.90
C ASP A 81 -18.58 2.55 -22.99
N HIS A 82 -17.58 2.48 -22.11
CA HIS A 82 -17.36 3.43 -21.03
C HIS A 82 -15.87 3.83 -20.88
N PRO A 83 -15.22 4.34 -21.94
CA PRO A 83 -13.77 4.50 -21.97
C PRO A 83 -13.25 5.55 -20.97
N THR A 84 -14.11 6.47 -20.53
CA THR A 84 -13.77 7.55 -19.59
C THR A 84 -14.03 7.19 -18.12
N HIS A 85 -14.58 6.01 -17.84
CA HIS A 85 -14.83 5.61 -16.46
C HIS A 85 -13.54 5.39 -15.68
N VAL A 86 -13.66 5.51 -14.37
CA VAL A 86 -12.60 5.25 -13.40
C VAL A 86 -13.05 4.17 -12.43
N TYR A 87 -12.11 3.40 -11.90
CA TYR A 87 -12.39 2.34 -10.94
C TYR A 87 -12.21 2.83 -9.51
N ARG A 88 -13.23 2.60 -8.67
CA ARG A 88 -13.13 2.87 -7.23
C ARG A 88 -12.39 1.73 -6.52
N LEU A 89 -11.34 2.05 -5.79
CA LEU A 89 -10.59 1.10 -4.97
C LEU A 89 -11.37 0.79 -3.68
N LYS A 90 -11.62 -0.50 -3.44
CA LYS A 90 -12.23 -1.00 -2.20
C LYS A 90 -11.22 -1.36 -1.10
N LYS A 91 -9.95 -1.51 -1.47
CA LYS A 91 -8.85 -1.90 -0.59
C LYS A 91 -7.62 -1.10 -0.93
N ALA A 92 -6.75 -0.93 0.06
CA ALA A 92 -5.47 -0.30 -0.17
C ALA A 92 -4.66 -1.07 -1.23
N ARG A 93 -4.00 -0.29 -2.09
CA ARG A 93 -3.15 -0.79 -3.17
C ARG A 93 -1.79 -0.12 -3.06
N TYR A 94 -0.79 -0.84 -3.56
CA TYR A 94 0.56 -0.33 -3.62
C TYR A 94 0.61 0.98 -4.40
N GLY A 95 1.41 1.92 -3.93
CA GLY A 95 1.57 3.23 -4.55
C GLY A 95 0.61 4.30 -4.05
N LEU A 96 -0.44 4.00 -3.27
CA LEU A 96 -1.22 5.05 -2.58
C LEU A 96 -0.37 5.66 -1.44
N LYS A 97 -0.37 6.99 -1.30
CA LYS A 97 0.35 7.67 -0.20
C LYS A 97 -0.16 7.24 1.19
N GLN A 98 -1.41 6.81 1.27
CA GLN A 98 -2.05 6.33 2.50
C GLN A 98 -2.06 4.80 2.68
N ALA A 99 -1.59 4.01 1.70
CA ALA A 99 -1.54 2.55 1.84
C ALA A 99 -0.83 2.05 3.12
N PRO A 100 0.21 2.74 3.64
CA PRO A 100 0.83 2.35 4.91
C PRO A 100 -0.10 2.33 6.13
N TRP A 101 -1.24 3.04 6.07
CA TRP A 101 -2.20 3.11 7.17
C TRP A 101 -3.24 2.01 7.21
N ALA A 102 -3.40 1.32 6.10
CA ALA A 102 -4.51 0.43 5.87
C ALA A 102 -4.21 -0.96 6.46
#